data_AF-A0AB37GIS1-F1
#
_entry.id   AF-A0AB37GIS1-F1
#
_cell.length_a   1.000
_cell.length_b   1.000
_cell.length_c   1.000
_cell.angle_alpha   90.00
_cell.angle_beta   90.00
_cell.angle_gamma   90.00
#
_symmetry.space_group_name_H-M   'P 1'
#
loop_
_entity.id
_entity.type
_entity.pdbx_description
1 polymer ?
#
loop_
_entity_poly.entity_id
_entity_poly.type
_entity_poly.pdbx_seq_one_letter_code
_entity_poly.pdbx_strand_id
1 'polypeptide(L)'
;MCGKITVKLTAGDEYDEQLDQLRQAFFALSDGPEQEEWRLALVVGRTVSEAKTIWKRVKTNYPSYKYTQFVSRNPYVLDGINPEYVALFMLPGCADNPIVNDPMFRWVIDNAYEVTYVEEGDGV
;
A
#
# COMPACT_ATOMS: atom_id res chain seq x y z
N MET A 1 24.79 4.12 9.60
CA MET A 1 25.03 5.46 10.18
C MET A 1 23.93 6.37 9.66
N CYS A 2 23.09 6.96 10.51
CA CYS A 2 21.99 7.81 10.05
C CYS A 2 22.51 9.26 9.88
N GLY A 3 22.66 9.69 8.63
CA GLY A 3 23.05 11.06 8.29
C GLY A 3 21.86 12.00 8.42
N LYS A 4 22.00 13.07 9.21
CA LYS A 4 20.99 14.14 9.26
C LYS A 4 21.16 15.05 8.04
N ILE A 5 20.16 15.06 7.16
CA ILE A 5 20.06 16.02 6.07
C ILE A 5 19.22 17.19 6.58
N THR A 6 19.79 18.40 6.56
CA THR A 6 19.08 19.64 6.92
C THR A 6 18.94 20.48 5.66
N VAL A 7 17.70 20.76 5.23
CA VAL A 7 17.43 21.59 4.05
C VAL A 7 16.62 22.82 4.48
N LYS A 8 17.05 24.00 4.01
CA LYS A 8 16.35 25.27 4.20
C LYS A 8 15.45 25.49 2.98
N LEU A 9 14.14 25.44 3.21
CA LEU A 9 13.13 25.62 2.16
C LEU A 9 12.92 27.12 1.92
N THR A 10 13.03 27.56 0.68
CA THR A 10 12.65 28.92 0.23
C THR A 10 11.41 28.83 -0.66
N ALA A 11 10.50 29.81 -0.53
CA ALA A 11 9.19 29.79 -1.19
C ALA A 11 9.29 30.27 -2.64
N GLY A 12 8.94 29.39 -3.58
CA GLY A 12 8.84 29.64 -5.02
C GLY A 12 8.77 28.33 -5.81
N ASP A 13 8.53 28.39 -7.12
CA ASP A 13 8.42 27.25 -8.05
C ASP A 13 9.66 26.30 -8.02
N GLU A 14 10.77 26.74 -7.41
CA GLU A 14 11.94 25.93 -7.06
C GLU A 14 11.66 24.88 -5.95
N TYR A 15 10.52 24.94 -5.26
CA TYR A 15 10.18 24.00 -4.18
C TYR A 15 9.93 22.59 -4.72
N ASP A 16 9.26 22.46 -5.86
CA ASP A 16 8.96 21.16 -6.46
C ASP A 16 10.22 20.50 -7.02
N GLU A 17 11.10 21.27 -7.66
CA GLU A 17 12.41 20.78 -8.12
C GLU A 17 13.31 20.39 -6.94
N GLN A 18 13.31 21.17 -5.86
CA GLN A 18 14.03 20.83 -4.63
C GLN A 18 13.47 19.58 -3.97
N LEU A 19 12.15 19.36 -4.01
CA LEU A 19 11.50 18.17 -3.46
C LEU A 19 11.88 16.92 -4.25
N ASP A 20 11.91 17.01 -5.58
CA ASP A 20 12.32 15.90 -6.45
C ASP A 20 13.80 15.59 -6.35
N GLN A 21 14.66 16.60 -6.21
CA GLN A 21 16.08 16.38 -5.91
C GLN A 21 16.28 15.75 -4.52
N LEU A 22 15.50 16.15 -3.52
CA LEU A 22 15.49 15.53 -2.19
C LEU A 22 15.07 14.06 -2.25
N ARG A 23 14.02 13.77 -3.02
CA ARG A 23 13.55 12.40 -3.27
C ARG A 23 14.64 11.57 -3.94
N GLN A 24 15.22 12.06 -5.05
CA GLN A 24 16.27 11.36 -5.76
C GLN A 24 17.52 11.13 -4.91
N ALA A 25 17.95 12.12 -4.11
CA ALA A 25 19.07 11.97 -3.19
C ALA A 25 18.77 10.99 -2.05
N PHE A 26 17.52 10.95 -1.57
CA PHE A 26 17.07 9.97 -0.59
C PHE A 26 17.07 8.55 -1.16
N PHE A 27 16.63 8.38 -2.41
CA PHE A 27 16.63 7.11 -3.14
C PHE A 27 18.04 6.65 -3.58
N ALA A 28 18.97 7.58 -3.81
CA ALA A 28 20.35 7.25 -4.22
C ALA A 28 21.26 6.86 -3.04
N LEU A 29 20.93 7.29 -1.81
CA LEU A 29 21.64 6.89 -0.59
C LEU A 29 21.22 5.50 -0.07
N SER A 30 20.18 4.91 -0.67
CA SER A 30 19.64 3.60 -0.36
C SER A 30 20.30 2.52 -1.26
N ASP A 31 21.62 2.33 -1.09
CA ASP A 31 22.43 1.40 -1.89
C ASP A 31 22.25 -0.06 -1.42
N GLY A 32 21.14 -0.66 -1.85
CA GLY A 32 20.78 -2.08 -1.72
C GLY A 32 19.45 -2.33 -2.45
N PRO A 33 18.97 -3.59 -2.64
CA PRO A 33 17.63 -3.84 -3.17
C PRO A 33 16.59 -3.47 -2.10
N GLU A 34 16.44 -2.16 -1.85
CA GLU A 34 15.77 -1.64 -0.68
C GLU A 34 14.28 -1.40 -0.95
N GLN A 35 13.51 -2.41 -0.55
CA GLN A 35 12.25 -2.30 0.18
C GLN A 35 11.25 -1.23 -0.27
N GLU A 36 10.09 -1.68 -0.75
CA GLU A 36 8.82 -0.94 -0.90
C GLU A 36 8.23 -0.45 0.45
N GLU A 37 9.07 0.02 1.38
CA GLU A 37 8.76 0.38 2.76
C GLU A 37 7.79 1.56 2.92
N TRP A 38 7.46 2.27 1.84
CA TRP A 38 6.53 3.40 1.85
C TRP A 38 5.13 3.05 1.34
N ARG A 39 4.92 1.87 0.77
CA ARG A 39 3.63 1.47 0.20
C ARG A 39 2.70 0.92 1.27
N LEU A 40 1.44 1.31 1.19
CA LEU A 40 0.37 0.77 2.04
C LEU A 40 -0.17 -0.51 1.39
N ALA A 41 -0.01 -1.65 2.07
CA ALA A 41 -0.71 -2.86 1.69
C ALA A 41 -2.14 -2.81 2.21
N LEU A 42 -3.09 -2.70 1.28
CA LEU A 42 -4.51 -2.73 1.58
C LEU A 42 -5.03 -4.14 1.34
N VAL A 43 -5.46 -4.84 2.39
CA VAL A 43 -5.83 -6.26 2.31
C VAL A 43 -7.33 -6.42 2.53
N VAL A 44 -8.00 -7.02 1.56
CA VAL A 44 -9.47 -7.18 1.55
C VAL A 44 -9.82 -8.64 1.40
N GLY A 45 -10.57 -9.18 2.36
CA GLY A 45 -11.17 -10.51 2.27
C GLY A 45 -12.65 -10.46 2.64
N ARG A 46 -13.29 -11.63 2.75
CA ARG A 46 -14.70 -11.75 3.17
C ARG A 46 -14.96 -11.07 4.53
N THR A 47 -14.07 -11.30 5.49
CA THR A 47 -14.04 -10.61 6.79
C THR A 47 -12.61 -10.22 7.16
N VAL A 48 -12.45 -9.25 8.06
CA VAL A 48 -11.12 -8.84 8.57
C VAL A 48 -10.40 -10.00 9.26
N SER A 49 -11.12 -10.86 9.98
CA SER A 49 -10.55 -12.00 10.69
C SER A 49 -9.99 -13.06 9.74
N GLU A 50 -10.75 -13.40 8.69
CA GLU A 50 -10.29 -14.31 7.63
C GLU A 50 -9.13 -13.68 6.86
N ALA A 51 -9.25 -12.39 6.50
CA ALA A 51 -8.21 -11.68 5.78
C ALA A 51 -6.87 -11.67 6.54
N LYS A 52 -6.90 -11.40 7.85
CA LYS A 52 -5.70 -11.49 8.72
C LYS A 52 -5.10 -12.88 8.75
N THR A 53 -5.94 -13.92 8.74
CA THR A 53 -5.49 -15.31 8.83
C THR A 53 -4.81 -15.74 7.53
N ILE A 54 -5.44 -15.45 6.39
CA ILE A 54 -4.89 -15.74 5.06
C ILE A 54 -3.63 -14.90 4.82
N TRP A 55 -3.66 -13.61 5.13
CA TRP A 55 -2.51 -12.71 4.97
C TRP A 55 -1.28 -13.19 5.72
N LYS A 56 -1.42 -13.69 6.95
CA LYS A 56 -0.28 -14.27 7.70
C LYS A 56 0.39 -15.44 6.98
N ARG A 57 -0.37 -16.23 6.21
CA ARG A 57 0.15 -17.37 5.46
C ARG A 57 0.84 -16.94 4.17
N VAL A 58 0.28 -15.95 3.48
CA VAL A 58 0.76 -15.53 2.16
C VAL A 58 1.77 -14.39 2.20
N LYS A 59 1.84 -13.62 3.31
CA LYS A 59 2.75 -12.47 3.46
C LYS A 59 4.21 -12.82 3.19
N THR A 60 4.63 -14.06 3.45
CA THR A 60 6.01 -14.51 3.17
C THR A 60 6.36 -14.55 1.70
N ASN A 61 5.35 -14.60 0.82
CA ASN A 61 5.52 -14.63 -0.63
C ASN A 61 5.48 -13.23 -1.25
N TYR A 62 5.17 -12.20 -0.46
CA TYR A 62 5.01 -10.83 -0.93
C TYR A 62 6.05 -9.89 -0.28
N PRO A 63 6.32 -8.73 -0.89
CA PRO A 63 7.20 -7.71 -0.33
C PRO A 63 6.80 -7.33 1.10
N SER A 64 7.79 -7.00 1.94
CA SER A 64 7.52 -6.56 3.30
C SER A 64 7.03 -5.12 3.31
N TYR A 65 5.72 -4.93 3.29
CA TYR A 65 5.11 -3.61 3.47
C TYR A 65 5.21 -3.16 4.92
N LYS A 66 5.64 -1.90 5.13
CA LYS A 66 5.74 -1.26 6.44
C LYS A 66 4.36 -1.02 7.06
N TYR A 67 3.38 -0.67 6.23
CA TYR A 67 2.00 -0.44 6.64
C TYR A 67 1.09 -1.46 5.97
N THR A 68 0.34 -2.20 6.77
CA THR A 68 -0.70 -3.11 6.30
C THR A 68 -2.02 -2.75 6.95
N GLN A 69 -3.03 -2.46 6.15
CA GLN A 69 -4.38 -2.17 6.61
C GLN A 69 -5.34 -3.24 6.11
N PHE A 70 -6.17 -3.74 7.01
CA PHE A 70 -7.21 -4.71 6.69
C PHE A 70 -8.53 -3.99 6.55
N VAL A 71 -9.10 -4.04 5.35
CA VAL A 71 -10.33 -3.33 5.04
C VAL A 71 -11.52 -4.21 5.41
N SER A 72 -12.43 -3.62 6.17
CA SER A 72 -13.65 -4.26 6.64
C SER A 72 -14.84 -3.88 5.75
N ARG A 73 -16.07 -4.00 6.25
CA ARG A 73 -17.26 -3.51 5.55
C ARG A 73 -17.39 -1.98 5.54
N ASN A 74 -16.61 -1.30 6.37
CA ASN A 74 -16.75 0.13 6.59
C ASN A 74 -15.85 0.93 5.63
N PRO A 75 -16.41 1.76 4.72
CA PRO A 75 -15.64 2.54 3.75
C PRO A 75 -14.89 3.73 4.36
N TYR A 76 -15.24 4.19 5.57
CA TYR A 76 -14.53 5.31 6.22
C TYR A 76 -13.04 5.03 6.46
N VAL A 77 -12.63 3.76 6.48
CA VAL A 77 -11.21 3.40 6.62
C VAL A 77 -10.38 3.75 5.38
N LEU A 78 -11.03 4.08 4.26
CA LEU A 78 -10.42 4.47 2.99
C LEU A 78 -10.23 5.98 2.86
N ASP A 79 -10.74 6.77 3.81
CA ASP A 79 -10.60 8.22 3.78
C ASP A 79 -9.13 8.63 4.02
N GLY A 80 -8.64 9.55 3.19
CA GLY A 80 -7.24 9.98 3.19
C GLY A 80 -6.24 8.98 2.59
N ILE A 81 -6.70 7.84 2.04
CA ILE A 81 -5.82 6.91 1.32
C ILE A 81 -5.50 7.47 -0.07
N ASN A 82 -4.22 7.57 -0.39
CA ASN A 82 -3.76 7.87 -1.75
C ASN A 82 -3.54 6.55 -2.52
N PRO A 83 -4.38 6.21 -3.51
CA PRO A 83 -4.34 4.92 -4.19
C PRO A 83 -3.04 4.71 -5.01
N GLU A 84 -2.38 5.79 -5.45
CA GLU A 84 -1.09 5.70 -6.18
C GLU A 84 0.05 5.11 -5.34
N TYR A 85 -0.12 5.04 -4.02
CA TYR A 85 0.84 4.49 -3.06
C TYR A 85 0.31 3.21 -2.40
N VAL A 86 -0.77 2.63 -2.93
CA VAL A 86 -1.45 1.45 -2.38
C VAL A 86 -1.19 0.23 -3.25
N ALA A 87 -0.71 -0.84 -2.60
CA ALA A 87 -0.74 -2.19 -3.13
C ALA A 87 -1.99 -2.90 -2.58
N LEU A 88 -2.95 -3.20 -3.44
CA LEU A 88 -4.22 -3.80 -3.09
C LEU A 88 -4.14 -5.33 -3.19
N PHE A 89 -4.49 -6.04 -2.12
CA PHE A 89 -4.53 -7.49 -2.06
C PHE A 89 -5.96 -7.97 -1.85
N MET A 90 -6.53 -8.56 -2.89
CA MET A 90 -7.87 -9.12 -2.93
C MET A 90 -7.80 -10.62 -2.60
N LEU A 91 -8.12 -10.96 -1.37
CA LEU A 91 -8.08 -12.33 -0.85
C LEU A 91 -9.32 -13.15 -1.25
N PRO A 92 -9.29 -14.48 -1.13
CA PRO A 92 -10.45 -15.33 -1.40
C PRO A 92 -11.68 -14.89 -0.60
N GLY A 93 -12.84 -14.88 -1.26
CA GLY A 93 -14.10 -14.41 -0.68
C GLY A 93 -14.22 -12.89 -0.55
N CYS A 94 -13.29 -12.08 -1.07
CA CYS A 94 -13.41 -10.62 -1.09
C CYS A 94 -14.71 -10.14 -1.77
N ALA A 95 -15.20 -10.85 -2.79
CA ALA A 95 -16.46 -10.53 -3.47
C ALA A 95 -17.69 -10.56 -2.54
N ASP A 96 -17.64 -11.34 -1.46
CA ASP A 96 -18.72 -11.39 -0.46
C ASP A 96 -18.68 -10.19 0.51
N ASN A 97 -17.61 -9.39 0.48
CA ASN A 97 -17.49 -8.21 1.33
C ASN A 97 -18.21 -7.02 0.67
N PRO A 98 -19.21 -6.40 1.33
CA PRO A 98 -19.97 -5.30 0.75
C PRO A 98 -19.12 -4.09 0.34
N ILE A 99 -17.92 -3.92 0.91
CA ILE A 99 -17.01 -2.84 0.52
C ILE A 99 -16.58 -2.93 -0.94
N VAL A 100 -16.56 -4.11 -1.56
CA VAL A 100 -16.17 -4.27 -2.96
C VAL A 100 -17.13 -3.56 -3.92
N ASN A 101 -18.39 -3.42 -3.51
CA ASN A 101 -19.41 -2.70 -4.28
C ASN A 101 -19.46 -1.20 -3.95
N ASP A 102 -18.69 -0.74 -2.96
CA ASP A 102 -18.67 0.66 -2.56
C ASP A 102 -17.98 1.53 -3.62
N PRO A 103 -18.56 2.68 -4.02
CA PRO A 103 -17.96 3.57 -5.02
C PRO A 103 -16.55 4.05 -4.67
N MET A 104 -16.28 4.32 -3.39
CA MET A 104 -14.97 4.79 -2.92
C MET A 104 -13.93 3.68 -3.08
N PHE A 105 -14.30 2.45 -2.73
CA PHE A 105 -13.40 1.32 -2.86
C PHE A 105 -13.13 0.95 -4.33
N ARG A 106 -14.13 1.07 -5.20
CA ARG A 106 -13.94 0.89 -6.65
C ARG A 106 -12.98 1.93 -7.23
N TRP A 107 -13.08 3.19 -6.79
CA TRP A 107 -12.11 4.21 -7.16
C TRP A 107 -10.68 3.85 -6.71
N VAL A 108 -10.52 3.26 -5.51
CA VAL A 108 -9.22 2.74 -5.05
C VAL A 108 -8.72 1.59 -5.94
N ILE A 109 -9.57 0.64 -6.33
CA ILE A 109 -9.18 -0.44 -7.25
C ILE A 109 -8.68 0.13 -8.58
N ASP A 110 -9.41 1.09 -9.15
CA ASP A 110 -9.11 1.64 -10.48
C ASP A 110 -7.82 2.49 -10.50
N ASN A 111 -7.39 3.03 -9.35
CA ASN A 111 -6.24 3.93 -9.24
C ASN A 111 -5.10 3.35 -8.39
N ALA A 112 -5.25 2.12 -7.87
CA ALA A 112 -4.22 1.49 -7.06
C ALA A 112 -2.94 1.30 -7.90
N TYR A 113 -1.78 1.45 -7.25
CA TYR A 113 -0.50 1.17 -7.87
C TYR A 113 -0.43 -0.27 -8.42
N GLU A 114 -0.94 -1.20 -7.61
CA GLU A 114 -1.00 -2.61 -7.96
C GLU A 114 -2.24 -3.26 -7.34
N VAL A 115 -2.89 -4.14 -8.10
CA VAL A 115 -4.00 -4.96 -7.62
C VAL A 115 -3.66 -6.43 -7.83
N THR A 116 -3.52 -7.14 -6.72
CA THR A 116 -3.16 -8.56 -6.69
C THR A 116 -4.33 -9.37 -6.16
N TYR A 117 -4.87 -10.25 -7.01
CA TYR A 117 -5.85 -11.24 -6.62
C TYR A 117 -5.12 -12.47 -6.08
N VAL A 118 -5.26 -12.71 -4.78
CA VAL A 118 -4.64 -13.84 -4.11
C VAL A 118 -5.59 -15.03 -4.22
N GLU A 119 -5.19 -16.02 -4.99
CA GLU A 119 -5.86 -17.32 -4.98
C GLU A 119 -5.35 -18.13 -3.78
N GLU A 120 -6.27 -18.80 -3.06
CA GLU A 120 -5.85 -19.90 -2.19
C GLU A 120 -5.35 -20.98 -3.15
N GLY A 121 -4.03 -21.12 -3.27
CA GLY A 121 -3.47 -22.26 -3.99
C GLY A 121 -4.04 -23.52 -3.35
N ASP A 122 -4.77 -24.31 -4.14
CA ASP A 122 -5.23 -25.64 -3.77
C ASP A 122 -4.02 -26.42 -3.23
N GLY A 123 -3.89 -26.46 -1.91
CA GLY A 123 -2.96 -27.34 -1.23
C GLY A 123 -3.47 -28.75 -1.39
N VAL A 124 -2.91 -29.46 -2.38
CA VAL A 124 -2.93 -30.92 -2.43
C VAL A 124 -2.21 -31.48 -1.21
#